data_AF-A0A3D3JIW0-F1
#
_entry.id   AF-A0A3D3JIW0-F1
#
_cell.length_a   1.000
_cell.length_b   1.000
_cell.length_c   1.000
_cell.angle_alpha   90.00
_cell.angle_beta   90.00
_cell.angle_gamma   90.00
#
_symmetry.space_group_name_H-M   'P 1'
#
loop_
_entity.id
_entity.type
_entity.pdbx_description
1 polymer ?
#
loop_
_entity_poly.entity_id
_entity_poly.type
_entity_poly.pdbx_seq_one_letter_code
_entity_poly.pdbx_strand_id
1 'polypeptide(L)'
;SAEKIRELRDRLAEKYWDVAQQYKIIGSSKSRLIYLDAIIGEYPESKWYEEALVEKAEILLKQQKNDELRAVIALYRRTVRTGDFTERLAAIERDIK
;
A
#
# COMPACT_ATOMS: atom_id res chain seq x y z
N SER A 1 -16.63 -9.82 20.42
CA SER A 1 -15.24 -9.89 20.90
C SER A 1 -14.33 -9.15 19.94
N ALA A 2 -13.25 -8.52 20.44
CA ALA A 2 -12.33 -7.69 19.65
C ALA A 2 -11.70 -8.45 18.45
N GLU A 3 -11.48 -9.75 18.61
CA GLU A 3 -10.97 -10.64 17.55
C GLU A 3 -11.89 -10.69 16.33
N LYS A 4 -13.22 -10.73 16.55
CA LYS A 4 -14.18 -10.74 15.44
C LYS A 4 -14.19 -9.42 14.66
N ILE A 5 -13.94 -8.30 15.36
CA ILE A 5 -13.81 -6.99 14.72
C ILE A 5 -12.55 -6.97 13.85
N ARG A 6 -11.43 -7.50 14.35
CA ARG A 6 -10.19 -7.60 13.56
C ARG A 6 -10.37 -8.47 12.32
N GLU A 7 -10.96 -9.66 12.47
CA GLU A 7 -11.26 -10.56 11.33
C GLU A 7 -12.13 -9.86 10.27
N LEU A 8 -13.14 -9.08 10.68
CA LEU A 8 -13.98 -8.34 9.76
C LEU A 8 -13.24 -7.19 9.07
N ARG A 9 -12.37 -6.48 9.79
CA ARG A 9 -11.51 -5.42 9.23
C ARG A 9 -10.54 -5.99 8.21
N ASP A 10 -9.94 -7.14 8.48
CA ASP A 10 -9.06 -7.84 7.53
C ASP A 10 -9.81 -8.26 6.27
N ARG A 11 -11.03 -8.78 6.39
CA ARG A 11 -11.89 -9.11 5.23
C ARG A 11 -12.31 -7.88 4.43
N LEU A 12 -12.52 -6.75 5.09
CA LEU A 12 -12.80 -5.50 4.40
C LEU A 12 -11.57 -5.07 3.60
N ALA A 13 -10.40 -5.04 4.24
CA ALA A 13 -9.13 -4.74 3.58
C ALA A 13 -8.86 -5.67 2.38
N GLU A 14 -9.15 -6.97 2.52
CA GLU A 14 -9.08 -7.96 1.43
C GLU A 14 -9.96 -7.58 0.23
N LYS A 15 -11.19 -7.11 0.45
CA LYS A 15 -12.04 -6.64 -0.65
C LYS A 15 -11.45 -5.41 -1.36
N TYR A 16 -10.90 -4.46 -0.62
CA TYR A 16 -10.21 -3.31 -1.23
C TYR A 16 -8.98 -3.77 -2.02
N TRP A 17 -8.26 -4.76 -1.50
CA TRP A 17 -7.09 -5.34 -2.16
C TRP A 17 -7.46 -6.02 -3.48
N ASP A 18 -8.50 -6.86 -3.49
CA ASP A 18 -8.98 -7.54 -4.69
C ASP A 18 -9.36 -6.55 -5.78
N VAL A 19 -10.06 -5.47 -5.41
CA VAL A 19 -10.42 -4.41 -6.37
C VAL A 19 -9.19 -3.66 -6.86
N ALA A 20 -8.20 -3.38 -5.99
CA ALA A 20 -6.94 -2.79 -6.40
C ALA A 20 -6.20 -3.68 -7.42
N GLN A 21 -6.21 -5.01 -7.23
CA GLN A 21 -5.61 -5.96 -8.18
C GLN A 21 -6.37 -6.02 -9.51
N GLN A 22 -7.70 -5.91 -9.50
CA GLN A 22 -8.46 -5.78 -10.75
C GLN A 22 -8.04 -4.53 -11.54
N TYR A 23 -7.90 -3.38 -10.86
CA TYR A 23 -7.45 -2.15 -11.52
C TYR A 23 -5.98 -2.19 -11.95
N LYS A 24 -5.15 -3.01 -11.32
CA LYS A 24 -3.79 -3.32 -11.79
C LYS A 24 -3.83 -4.00 -13.16
N ILE A 25 -4.71 -5.00 -13.33
CA ILE A 25 -4.89 -5.72 -14.60
C ILE A 25 -5.45 -4.79 -15.69
N ILE A 26 -6.43 -3.95 -15.34
CA ILE A 26 -7.04 -2.98 -16.26
C ILE A 26 -6.06 -1.84 -16.63
N GLY A 27 -4.97 -1.67 -15.87
CA GLY A 27 -3.98 -0.61 -16.09
C GLY A 27 -4.41 0.77 -15.57
N SER A 28 -5.50 0.86 -14.79
CA SER A 28 -5.95 2.11 -14.20
C SER A 28 -5.23 2.41 -12.88
N SER A 29 -4.06 3.02 -12.98
CA SER A 29 -3.26 3.42 -11.81
C SER A 29 -4.01 4.40 -10.88
N LYS A 30 -4.84 5.30 -11.43
CA LYS A 30 -5.62 6.26 -10.64
C LYS A 30 -6.67 5.56 -9.79
N SER A 31 -7.45 4.64 -10.37
CA SER A 31 -8.45 3.88 -9.63
C SER A 31 -7.78 2.99 -8.59
N ARG A 32 -6.70 2.30 -8.97
CA ARG A 32 -5.94 1.44 -8.05
C ARG A 32 -5.47 2.20 -6.80
N LEU A 33 -4.92 3.40 -6.96
CA LEU A 33 -4.49 4.24 -5.84
C LEU A 33 -5.61 4.51 -4.82
N ILE A 34 -6.85 4.73 -5.27
CA ILE A 34 -7.99 4.98 -4.37
C ILE A 34 -8.20 3.79 -3.42
N TYR A 35 -8.14 2.56 -3.94
CA TYR A 35 -8.33 1.36 -3.12
C TYR A 35 -7.12 1.06 -2.23
N LEU A 36 -5.91 1.31 -2.72
CA LEU A 36 -4.70 1.19 -1.88
C LEU A 36 -4.71 2.21 -0.74
N ASP A 37 -5.13 3.45 -1.00
CA ASP A 37 -5.26 4.50 0.01
C ASP A 37 -6.30 4.14 1.06
N ALA A 38 -7.40 3.48 0.68
CA ALA A 38 -8.38 2.96 1.62
C ALA A 38 -7.79 1.90 2.56
N ILE A 39 -6.96 0.98 2.04
CA ILE A 39 -6.25 -0.01 2.89
C ILE A 39 -5.32 0.70 3.88
N ILE A 40 -4.53 1.65 3.38
CA ILE A 40 -3.52 2.36 4.17
C ILE A 40 -4.17 3.25 5.25
N GLY A 41 -5.27 3.93 4.93
CA GLY A 41 -5.94 4.85 5.83
C GLY A 41 -6.82 4.15 6.86
N GLU A 42 -7.60 3.16 6.43
CA GLU A 42 -8.68 2.59 7.24
C GLU A 42 -8.29 1.28 7.94
N TYR A 43 -7.31 0.54 7.40
CA TYR A 43 -6.97 -0.81 7.87
C TYR A 43 -5.45 -1.01 8.11
N PRO A 44 -4.82 -0.20 8.99
CA PRO A 44 -3.38 -0.22 9.21
C PRO A 44 -2.86 -1.49 9.90
N GLU A 45 -3.73 -2.23 10.59
CA GLU A 45 -3.37 -3.52 11.21
C GLU A 45 -3.53 -4.71 10.26
N SER A 46 -4.06 -4.50 9.05
CA SER A 46 -4.31 -5.59 8.12
C SER A 46 -3.03 -6.12 7.50
N LYS A 47 -3.02 -7.41 7.17
CA LYS A 47 -1.90 -8.04 6.44
C LYS A 47 -1.64 -7.40 5.07
N TRP A 48 -2.62 -6.68 4.51
CA TRP A 48 -2.54 -6.02 3.21
C TRP A 48 -1.91 -4.63 3.26
N TYR A 49 -1.77 -4.06 4.47
CA TYR A 49 -1.29 -2.71 4.67
C TYR A 49 0.11 -2.48 4.10
N GLU A 50 1.03 -3.38 4.44
CA GLU A 50 2.43 -3.28 4.03
C GLU A 50 2.57 -3.34 2.50
N GLU A 51 1.94 -4.32 1.87
CA GLU A 51 1.99 -4.47 0.42
C GLU A 51 1.31 -3.28 -0.29
N ALA A 52 0.21 -2.76 0.26
CA ALA A 52 -0.47 -1.58 -0.29
C ALA A 52 0.42 -0.33 -0.30
N LEU A 53 1.21 -0.11 0.75
CA LEU A 53 2.20 0.98 0.78
C LEU A 53 3.24 0.83 -0.34
N VAL A 54 3.75 -0.39 -0.54
CA VAL A 54 4.79 -0.67 -1.54
C VAL A 54 4.24 -0.56 -2.96
N GLU A 55 3.05 -1.09 -3.22
CA GLU A 55 2.40 -0.93 -4.52
C GLU A 55 2.05 0.53 -4.82
N LYS A 56 1.63 1.31 -3.81
CA LYS A 56 1.45 2.77 -3.95
C LYS A 56 2.78 3.45 -4.29
N ALA A 57 3.86 3.09 -3.61
CA ALA A 57 5.18 3.65 -3.88
C ALA A 57 5.62 3.40 -5.33
N GLU A 58 5.43 2.19 -5.86
CA GLU A 58 5.74 1.89 -7.27
C GLU A 58 4.93 2.72 -8.26
N ILE A 59 3.64 2.93 -7.99
CA ILE A 59 2.79 3.76 -8.85
C ILE A 59 3.28 5.21 -8.83
N LEU A 60 3.62 5.74 -7.66
CA LEU A 60 4.12 7.12 -7.52
C LEU A 60 5.48 7.32 -8.18
N LEU A 61 6.38 6.33 -8.09
CA LEU A 61 7.66 6.34 -8.82
C LEU A 61 7.42 6.42 -10.33
N LYS A 62 6.54 5.58 -10.87
CA LYS A 62 6.17 5.60 -12.31
C LYS A 62 5.56 6.93 -12.75
N GLN A 63 4.85 7.61 -11.84
CA GLN A 63 4.26 8.93 -12.07
C GLN A 63 5.23 10.09 -11.79
N GLN A 64 6.47 9.81 -11.40
CA GLN A 64 7.48 10.81 -11.00
C GLN A 64 7.01 11.75 -9.87
N LYS A 65 6.09 11.28 -9.03
CA LYS A 65 5.58 12.03 -7.88
C LYS A 65 6.50 11.83 -6.67
N ASN A 66 7.72 12.34 -6.78
CA ASN A 66 8.81 12.03 -5.83
C ASN A 66 8.50 12.50 -4.40
N ASP A 67 7.79 13.61 -4.22
CA ASP A 67 7.45 14.10 -2.87
C ASP A 67 6.42 13.22 -2.18
N GLU A 68 5.36 12.81 -2.89
CA GLU A 68 4.36 11.86 -2.39
C GLU A 68 5.01 10.49 -2.10
N LEU A 69 5.93 10.05 -2.97
CA LEU A 69 6.67 8.81 -2.79
C LEU A 69 7.52 8.82 -1.52
N ARG A 70 8.27 9.91 -1.27
CA ARG A 70 9.06 10.08 -0.04
C ARG A 70 8.17 10.03 1.20
N ALA A 71 6.98 10.64 1.15
CA ALA A 71 6.02 10.57 2.25
C ALA A 71 5.55 9.13 2.51
N VAL A 72 5.28 8.34 1.47
CA VAL A 72 4.91 6.92 1.60
C VAL A 72 6.05 6.08 2.17
N ILE A 73 7.29 6.29 1.73
CA ILE A 73 8.47 5.58 2.27
C ILE A 73 8.68 5.92 3.75
N ALA A 74 8.54 7.19 4.11
CA ALA A 74 8.64 7.63 5.51
C ALA A 74 7.53 7.00 6.37
N LEU A 75 6.30 6.94 5.85
CA LEU A 75 5.19 6.27 6.52
C LEU A 75 5.51 4.79 6.75
N TYR A 76 5.95 4.06 5.72
CA TYR A 76 6.33 2.65 5.82
C TYR A 76 7.39 2.42 6.90
N ARG A 77 8.47 3.21 6.91
CA ARG A 77 9.55 3.08 7.92
C ARG A 77 9.08 3.32 9.35
N ARG A 78 8.05 4.16 9.52
CA ARG A 78 7.48 4.47 10.84
C ARG A 78 6.56 3.36 11.34
N THR A 79 5.80 2.72 10.43
CA THR A 79 4.73 1.79 10.79
C THR A 79 5.15 0.33 10.69
N VAL A 80 6.02 0.00 9.73
CA VAL A 80 6.51 -1.35 9.47
C VAL A 80 7.92 -1.50 10.05
N ARG A 81 8.05 -2.28 11.13
CA ARG A 81 9.34 -2.48 11.83
C ARG A 81 10.20 -3.58 11.21
N THR A 82 9.55 -4.66 10.78
CA THR A 82 10.15 -5.83 10.11
C THR A 82 9.14 -6.26 9.07
N GLY A 83 9.40 -5.89 7.82
CA GLY A 83 8.48 -6.10 6.72
C GLY A 83 9.10 -6.92 5.61
N ASP A 84 8.33 -7.86 5.07
CA ASP A 84 8.69 -8.72 3.94
C ASP A 84 9.01 -7.91 2.67
N PHE A 85 8.51 -6.67 2.57
CA PHE A 85 8.66 -5.82 1.40
C PHE A 85 9.74 -4.74 1.52
N THR A 86 10.56 -4.79 2.57
CA THR A 86 11.55 -3.75 2.86
C THR A 86 12.59 -3.62 1.74
N GLU A 87 13.04 -4.74 1.16
CA GLU A 87 14.00 -4.74 0.05
C GLU A 87 13.41 -4.14 -1.23
N ARG A 88 12.14 -4.44 -1.52
CA ARG A 88 11.42 -3.88 -2.66
C ARG A 88 11.27 -2.36 -2.52
N LEU A 89 10.94 -1.88 -1.32
CA LEU A 89 10.87 -0.45 -1.06
C LEU A 89 12.23 0.25 -1.17
N ALA A 90 13.30 -0.39 -0.71
CA ALA A 90 14.66 0.14 -0.86
C ALA A 90 15.09 0.24 -2.32
N ALA A 91 14.67 -0.70 -3.18
CA ALA A 91 14.89 -0.60 -4.63
C ALA A 91 14.16 0.61 -5.22
N ILE A 92 12.89 0.81 -4.87
CA ILE A 92 12.09 1.97 -5.32
C ILE A 92 12.76 3.30 -4.92
N GLU A 93 13.28 3.40 -3.69
CA GLU A 93 13.91 4.62 -3.19
C GLU A 93 15.19 4.99 -3.94
N ARG A 94 15.97 3.99 -4.38
CA ARG A 94 17.19 4.21 -5.19
C ARG A 94 16.90 4.78 -6.56
N ASP A 95 15.72 4.49 -7.10
CA ASP A 95 15.29 4.93 -8.42
C ASP A 95 14.67 6.35 -8.42
N ILE A 96 14.58 6.98 -7.24
CA ILE A 96 14.13 8.37 -7.12
C ILE A 96 15.19 9.29 -7.74
N LYS A 97 14.81 10.00 -8.80
CA LYS A 97 15.62 11.05 -9.42
C LYS A 97 15.63 12.34 -8.61
#